data_AF-A0A2G2L0G5-F1
#
_entry.id   AF-A0A2G2L0G5-F1
#
_cell.length_a   1.000
_cell.length_b   1.000
_cell.length_c   1.000
_cell.angle_alpha   90.00
_cell.angle_beta   90.00
_cell.angle_gamma   90.00
#
_symmetry.space_group_name_H-M   'P 1'
#
loop_
_entity.id
_entity.type
_entity.pdbx_description
1 polymer ?
#
loop_
_entity_poly.entity_id
_entity_poly.type
_entity_poly.pdbx_seq_one_letter_code
_entity_poly.pdbx_strand_id
1 'polypeptide(L)' 'MGYQIDATIVNGKPSLKIWDIKNHSLCLSWTYQKSENDCEEISQKEIQRLFRKLLLLTLQNDLSNVRVFSTSTEASGH' A
#
# COMPACT_ATOMS: atom_id res chain seq x y z
N MET A 1 -3.28 -17.06 6.43
CA MET A 1 -3.93 -15.75 6.67
C MET A 1 -4.54 -15.31 5.35
N GLY A 2 -5.73 -14.74 5.34
CA GLY A 2 -6.40 -14.33 4.11
C GLY A 2 -6.82 -12.87 4.21
N TYR A 3 -6.58 -12.10 3.15
CA TYR A 3 -6.99 -10.71 3.04
C TYR A 3 -7.98 -10.55 1.92
N GLN A 4 -9.06 -9.80 2.18
CA GLN A 4 -9.92 -9.28 1.13
C GLN A 4 -9.46 -7.85 0.82
N ILE A 5 -9.20 -7.59 -0.46
CA ILE A 5 -8.77 -6.28 -0.96
C ILE A 5 -9.90 -5.70 -1.80
N ASP A 6 -10.44 -4.57 -1.36
CA ASP A 6 -11.42 -3.80 -2.10
C ASP A 6 -10.73 -2.56 -2.69
N ALA A 7 -10.46 -2.59 -3.99
CA ALA A 7 -9.93 -1.44 -4.74
C ALA A 7 -11.05 -0.83 -5.59
N THR A 8 -11.42 0.41 -5.31
CA THR A 8 -12.58 1.07 -5.92
C THR A 8 -12.28 2.53 -6.25
N ILE A 9 -13.14 3.14 -7.08
CA ILE A 9 -13.14 4.59 -7.31
C ILE A 9 -14.37 5.17 -6.62
N VAL A 10 -14.16 6.10 -5.68
CA VAL A 10 -15.23 6.79 -4.93
C VAL A 10 -15.15 8.27 -5.26
N ASN A 11 -16.20 8.83 -5.86
CA ASN A 11 -16.25 10.24 -6.28
C ASN A 11 -15.07 10.64 -7.20
N GLY A 12 -14.69 9.75 -8.14
CA GLY A 12 -13.55 9.94 -9.03
C GLY A 12 -12.18 9.79 -8.37
N LYS A 13 -12.12 9.44 -7.07
CA LYS A 13 -10.88 9.29 -6.31
C LYS A 13 -10.59 7.80 -6.04
N PRO A 14 -9.36 7.31 -6.28
CA PRO A 14 -8.98 5.96 -5.90
C PRO A 14 -9.17 5.71 -4.39
N SER A 15 -9.65 4.53 -4.03
CA SER A 15 -9.83 4.09 -2.65
C SER A 15 -9.43 2.64 -2.50
N LEU A 16 -8.83 2.31 -1.36
CA LEU A 16 -8.37 0.98 -1.00
C LEU A 16 -8.85 0.64 0.41
N LYS A 17 -9.51 -0.51 0.55
CA LYS A 17 -9.80 -1.13 1.85
C LYS A 17 -9.22 -2.54 1.87
N ILE A 18 -8.66 -2.92 3.01
CA ILE A 18 -8.15 -4.27 3.24
C ILE A 18 -8.76 -4.80 4.52
N TRP A 19 -9.33 -6.01 4.45
CA TRP A 19 -9.98 -6.68 5.55
C TRP A 19 -9.27 -8.00 5.86
N ASP A 20 -9.07 -8.31 7.13
CA ASP A 20 -8.71 -9.64 7.59
C ASP A 20 -9.95 -10.54 7.47
N ILE A 21 -9.86 -11.59 6.65
CA ILE A 21 -10.98 -12.51 6.41
C ILE A 21 -11.34 -13.31 7.66
N LYS A 22 -10.37 -13.67 8.50
CA LYS A 22 -10.61 -14.49 9.69
C LYS A 22 -11.34 -13.71 10.77
N ASN A 23 -10.93 -12.47 10.97
CA ASN A 23 -11.44 -11.63 12.05
C ASN A 23 -12.53 -10.66 11.58
N HIS A 24 -12.82 -10.62 10.27
CA HIS A 24 -13.66 -9.61 9.62
C HIS A 24 -13.31 -8.17 10.04
N SER A 25 -12.04 -7.93 10.33
CA SER A 25 -11.56 -6.65 10.84
C SER A 25 -10.95 -5.80 9.73
N LEU A 26 -11.23 -4.50 9.77
CA LEU A 26 -10.68 -3.55 8.81
C LEU A 26 -9.22 -3.25 9.18
N CYS A 27 -8.29 -3.72 8.34
CA CYS A 27 -6.87 -3.54 8.55
C CYS A 27 -6.35 -2.23 7.96
N LEU A 28 -6.87 -1.84 6.80
CA LEU A 28 -6.48 -0.62 6.11
C LEU A 28 -7.69 0.02 5.45
N SER A 29 -7.81 1.33 5.61
CA SER A 29 -8.72 2.17 4.85
C SER A 29 -7.97 3.39 4.36
N TRP A 30 -8.01 3.60 3.05
CA TRP A 30 -7.37 4.70 2.38
C TRP A 30 -8.27 5.20 1.24
N THR A 31 -8.34 6.50 1.12
CA THR A 31 -8.96 7.18 -0.02
C THR A 31 -8.03 8.28 -0.43
N TYR A 32 -7.74 8.36 -1.72
CA TYR A 32 -6.89 9.40 -2.26
C TYR A 32 -7.49 10.77 -1.94
N GLN A 33 -6.74 11.58 -1.21
CA GLN A 33 -7.13 12.93 -0.83
C GLN A 33 -6.36 13.92 -1.67
N LYS A 34 -6.87 14.22 -2.87
CA LYS A 34 -6.40 15.38 -3.65
C LYS A 34 -7.08 16.65 -3.14
N SER A 35 -6.29 17.64 -2.75
CA SER A 35 -6.73 19.04 -2.63
C SER A 35 -6.75 19.67 -4.03
N GLU A 36 -7.68 20.59 -4.28
CA GLU A 36 -7.85 21.23 -5.60
C GLU A 36 -6.61 22.02 -6.05
N ASN A 37 -5.67 22.30 -5.14
CA ASN A 37 -4.41 23.00 -5.38
C ASN A 37 -3.19 22.07 -5.44
N ASP A 38 -3.39 20.75 -5.57
CA ASP A 38 -2.29 19.79 -5.45
C ASP A 38 -1.39 19.70 -6.68
N CYS A 39 -0.14 20.11 -6.49
CA CYS A 39 1.04 19.78 -7.30
C CYS A 39 1.33 18.26 -7.29
N GLU A 40 2.05 17.76 -8.31
CA GLU A 40 2.52 16.36 -8.40
C GLU A 40 3.20 15.86 -7.11
N GLU A 41 3.92 16.71 -6.38
CA GLU A 41 4.55 16.36 -5.10
C GLU A 41 3.56 15.88 -4.03
N ILE A 42 2.35 16.46 -3.98
CA ILE A 42 1.34 16.07 -2.98
C ILE A 42 0.74 14.71 -3.37
N SER A 43 0.63 14.45 -4.67
CA SER A 43 0.24 13.12 -5.18
C SER A 43 1.25 12.04 -4.80
N GLN A 44 2.56 12.34 -4.88
CA GLN A 44 3.61 11.42 -4.44
C GLN A 44 3.55 11.17 -2.92
N LYS A 45 3.33 12.21 -2.11
CA LYS A 45 3.19 12.07 -0.65
C LYS A 45 2.01 11.18 -0.26
N GLU A 46 0.89 11.29 -0.96
CA GLU A 46 -0.29 10.45 -0.73
C GLU A 46 -0.02 8.97 -1.07
N ILE A 47 0.68 8.72 -2.17
CA ILE A 47 1.09 7.36 -2.55
C ILE A 47 2.10 6.81 -1.54
N GLN A 48 3.12 7.58 -1.14
CA GLN A 48 4.08 7.18 -0.11
C GLN A 48 3.39 6.85 1.22
N ARG A 49 2.37 7.63 1.62
CA ARG A 49 1.54 7.36 2.80
C ARG A 49 0.83 6.00 2.68
N LEU A 50 0.28 5.69 1.52
CA LEU A 50 -0.32 4.38 1.25
C LEU A 50 0.70 3.24 1.36
N PHE A 51 1.85 3.35 0.70
CA PHE A 51 2.91 2.35 0.76
C PHE A 51 3.40 2.11 2.19
N ARG A 52 3.56 3.17 3.00
CA ARG A 52 3.94 3.05 4.41
C ARG A 52 2.91 2.25 5.20
N LYS A 53 1.61 2.49 4.99
CA LYS A 53 0.54 1.71 5.66
C LYS A 53 0.54 0.24 5.22
N LEU A 54 0.75 -0.02 3.93
CA LEU A 54 0.86 -1.39 3.41
C LEU A 54 2.07 -2.12 3.99
N LEU A 55 3.22 -1.47 4.09
CA LEU A 55 4.43 -2.04 4.69
C LEU A 55 4.20 -2.41 6.16
N LEU A 56 3.61 -1.51 6.95
CA LEU A 56 3.26 -1.80 8.35
C LEU A 56 2.32 -2.99 8.47
N LEU A 57 1.36 -3.13 7.55
CA LEU A 57 0.46 -4.27 7.52
C LEU A 57 1.19 -5.59 7.18
N THR A 58 2.21 -5.55 6.32
CA THR A 58 3.05 -6.73 6.05
C THR A 58 3.92 -7.13 7.24
N LEU A 59 4.35 -6.16 8.07
CA LEU A 59 5.16 -6.42 9.26
C LEU A 59 4.35 -6.98 10.44
N GLN A 60 3.06 -6.63 10.54
CA GLN A 60 2.14 -7.20 11.53
C GLN A 60 1.72 -8.62 11.18
N ASN A 61 1.83 -9.01 9.91
CA ASN A 61 1.77 -10.41 9.54
C ASN A 61 3.11 -11.06 9.82
N ASP A 62 3.09 -12.15 10.56
CA ASP A 62 4.24 -13.04 10.66
C ASP A 62 4.69 -13.40 9.23
N LEU A 63 5.86 -12.88 8.82
CA LEU A 63 6.39 -12.79 7.45
C LEU A 63 6.81 -14.17 6.89
N SER A 64 5.98 -15.18 7.08
CA SER A 64 6.18 -16.55 6.60
C SER A 64 6.18 -16.68 5.07
N ASN A 65 5.72 -15.66 4.32
CA ASN A 65 5.52 -15.75 2.87
C ASN A 65 6.00 -14.51 2.08
N VAL A 66 7.06 -13.84 2.52
CA VAL A 66 7.66 -12.77 1.70
C VAL A 66 8.91 -13.28 1.00
N ARG A 67 8.90 -13.23 -0.34
CA ARG A 67 10.12 -13.31 -1.15
C ARG A 67 10.80 -11.95 -1.14
N VAL A 68 11.91 -11.86 -0.41
CA VAL A 68 12.84 -10.74 -0.51
C VAL A 68 13.59 -10.89 -1.83
N PHE A 69 13.35 -9.99 -2.77
CA PHE A 69 14.20 -9.86 -3.94
C PHE A 69 15.33 -8.91 -3.58
N SER A 70 16.51 -9.47 -3.30
CA SER A 70 17.73 -8.69 -3.18
C SER A 70 18.05 -8.08 -4.55
N THR A 71 18.08 -6.74 -4.62
CA THR A 71 18.63 -6.03 -5.77
C THR A 71 20.14 -6.22 -5.75
N SER A 72 20.62 -7.28 -6.40
CA SER A 72 22.04 -7.40 -6.73
C SER A 72 22.36 -6.28 -7.73
N THR A 73 22.86 -5.15 -7.22
CA THR A 73 23.61 -4.22 -8.05
C THR A 73 24.97 -4.85 -8.32
N GLU A 74 25.00 -5.88 -9.16
CA GLU A 74 26.23 -6.22 -9.88
C GLU A 74 26.38 -5.21 -11.01
N ALA A 75 26.89 -4.03 -10.66
CA ALA A 75 27.52 -3.15 -11.63
C ALA A 75 28.86 -3.80 -12.03
N SER A 76 28.79 -4.71 -12.99
CA SER A 76 29.93 -5.13 -13.80
C SER A 76 30.32 -3.97 -14.73
N GLY A 77 31.57 -3.54 -14.73
CA GLY A 77 32.05 -2.54 -15.69
C GLY A 77 33.45 -1.99 -15.43
N HIS A 78 34.44 -2.76 -15.89
CA HIS A 78 35.83 -2.44 -16.27
C HIS A 78 36.74 -1.56 -15.41
#